data_AF-A0A1C5CH58-F1
#
_entry.id   AF-A0A1C5CH58-F1
#
_cell.length_a   1.000
_cell.length_b   1.000
_cell.length_c   1.000
_cell.angle_alpha   90.00
_cell.angle_beta   90.00
_cell.angle_gamma   90.00
#
_symmetry.space_group_name_H-M   'P 1'
#
loop_
_entity.id
_entity.type
_entity.pdbx_description
1 polymer ?
#
loop_
_entity_poly.entity_id
_entity_poly.type
_entity_poly.pdbx_seq_one_letter_code
_entity_poly.pdbx_strand_id
1 'polypeptide(L)'
;SGGGPGGGAGGASGPGAAAAPSAGAPPAGSAAATPAPGGELVDPTTGAVNRRSIASKSGNQLELLDGANGPQGVRLLTGDGKLKIDLDRRGTVIVINSDGSVNIEAKQQVSIKAARGVALDGGQGTLELSGDSVTLTSRSGVRVDGGNGEVKLSTGGTVDVRGAQVAVNGTQRTDIKGGSSLAINAPLVKIN
;
A
#
# COMPACT_ATOMS: atom_id res chain seq x y z
N SER A 1 2.92 53.43 -8.52
CA SER A 1 2.72 54.63 -9.35
C SER A 1 2.63 54.20 -10.81
N GLY A 2 1.53 54.59 -11.47
CA GLY A 2 1.27 54.41 -12.91
C GLY A 2 0.89 52.97 -13.30
N GLY A 3 -0.16 52.67 -14.04
CA GLY A 3 -1.16 53.47 -14.76
C GLY A 3 -1.80 52.52 -15.79
N GLY A 4 -3.13 52.37 -15.76
CA GLY A 4 -3.89 51.58 -16.75
C GLY A 4 -4.07 52.32 -18.08
N PRO A 5 -5.22 52.14 -18.76
CA PRO A 5 -5.66 50.95 -19.48
C PRO A 5 -6.11 51.28 -20.93
N GLY A 6 -6.41 50.26 -21.74
CA GLY A 6 -7.15 50.39 -23.00
C GLY A 6 -7.49 48.98 -23.51
N GLY A 7 -8.71 48.61 -23.92
CA GLY A 7 -9.83 49.38 -24.44
C GLY A 7 -10.15 48.81 -25.83
N GLY A 8 -11.36 48.28 -26.05
CA GLY A 8 -11.79 47.83 -27.38
C GLY A 8 -12.96 46.86 -27.39
N ALA A 9 -14.17 47.41 -27.41
CA ALA A 9 -15.44 46.71 -27.59
C ALA A 9 -15.89 46.74 -29.07
N GLY A 10 -16.80 45.83 -29.43
CA GLY A 10 -17.63 45.85 -30.65
C GLY A 10 -17.73 44.45 -31.27
N GLY A 11 -18.88 43.90 -31.64
CA GLY A 11 -20.25 44.38 -31.66
C GLY A 11 -21.06 43.54 -32.68
N ALA A 12 -22.21 43.03 -32.24
CA ALA A 12 -23.42 42.68 -32.98
C ALA A 12 -23.41 41.66 -34.15
N SER A 13 -24.22 40.60 -34.05
CA SER A 13 -25.46 40.40 -34.85
C SER A 13 -26.04 38.97 -34.67
N GLY A 14 -27.32 38.88 -34.27
CA GLY A 14 -28.18 37.71 -34.56
C GLY A 14 -28.95 37.95 -35.87
N PRO A 15 -30.05 37.23 -36.20
CA PRO A 15 -30.67 36.04 -35.59
C PRO A 15 -30.92 34.89 -36.61
N GLY A 16 -31.36 33.70 -36.18
CA GLY A 16 -31.76 32.64 -37.11
C GLY A 16 -32.31 31.40 -36.42
N ALA A 17 -33.64 31.34 -36.31
CA ALA A 17 -34.37 30.14 -35.93
C ALA A 17 -34.37 29.12 -37.09
N ALA A 18 -34.00 27.88 -36.81
CA ALA A 18 -34.35 26.73 -37.63
C ALA A 18 -34.59 25.52 -36.72
N ALA A 19 -35.84 25.09 -36.68
CA ALA A 19 -36.28 23.86 -36.07
C ALA A 19 -35.69 22.64 -36.80
N ALA A 20 -35.29 21.62 -36.05
CA ALA A 20 -35.00 20.28 -36.55
C ALA A 20 -35.47 19.22 -35.52
N PRO A 21 -35.83 18.02 -35.98
CA PRO A 21 -36.99 17.28 -35.47
C PRO A 21 -36.68 16.33 -34.30
N SER A 22 -37.70 16.09 -33.48
CA SER A 22 -37.75 15.03 -32.48
C SER A 22 -37.70 13.65 -33.16
N ALA A 23 -36.53 13.01 -33.14
CA ALA A 23 -36.34 11.63 -33.55
C ALA A 23 -36.15 10.72 -32.32
N GLY A 24 -37.17 9.89 -32.08
CA GLY A 24 -37.06 8.52 -31.60
C GLY A 24 -36.28 8.24 -30.32
N ALA A 25 -37.01 8.03 -29.23
CA ALA A 25 -36.51 7.24 -28.10
C ALA A 25 -36.07 5.84 -28.60
N PRO A 26 -34.85 5.36 -28.25
CA PRO A 26 -34.49 3.97 -28.51
C PRO A 26 -35.32 3.03 -27.63
N PRO A 27 -35.76 1.87 -28.15
CA PRO A 27 -36.53 0.90 -27.38
C PRO A 27 -35.66 0.33 -26.25
N ALA A 28 -36.22 0.34 -25.04
CA ALA A 28 -35.71 -0.40 -23.90
C ALA A 28 -35.80 -1.90 -24.20
N GLY A 29 -34.66 -2.56 -24.36
CA GLY A 29 -34.60 -4.00 -24.60
C GLY A 29 -33.19 -4.54 -24.49
N SER A 30 -33.02 -5.56 -23.63
CA SER A 30 -31.76 -6.19 -23.22
C SER A 30 -30.87 -5.31 -22.35
N ALA A 31 -31.16 -5.31 -21.05
CA ALA A 31 -30.17 -4.99 -20.03
C ALA A 31 -28.95 -5.88 -20.26
N ALA A 32 -27.93 -5.33 -20.91
CA ALA A 32 -26.62 -5.92 -20.99
C ALA A 32 -26.18 -6.14 -19.54
N ALA A 33 -26.10 -7.41 -19.14
CA ALA A 33 -25.42 -7.79 -17.92
C ALA A 33 -24.02 -7.19 -18.02
N THR A 34 -23.75 -6.16 -17.21
CA THR A 34 -22.41 -5.63 -17.00
C THR A 34 -21.49 -6.84 -16.83
N PRO A 35 -20.45 -7.01 -17.67
CA PRO A 35 -19.55 -8.14 -17.53
C PRO A 35 -19.01 -8.13 -16.10
N ALA A 36 -19.38 -9.15 -15.32
CA ALA A 36 -18.82 -9.32 -14.00
C ALA A 36 -17.29 -9.37 -14.15
N PRO A 37 -16.52 -8.64 -13.32
CA PRO A 37 -15.09 -8.48 -13.50
C PRO A 37 -14.36 -9.82 -13.38
N GLY A 38 -14.12 -10.51 -14.51
CA GLY A 38 -13.50 -11.84 -14.51
C GLY A 38 -13.80 -12.70 -15.73
N GLY A 39 -13.43 -12.26 -16.93
CA GLY A 39 -13.45 -13.10 -18.15
C GLY A 39 -14.81 -13.67 -18.58
N GLU A 40 -14.80 -14.44 -19.67
CA GLU A 40 -15.98 -15.16 -20.15
C GLU A 40 -16.35 -16.32 -19.21
N LEU A 41 -17.64 -16.63 -19.08
CA LEU A 41 -18.11 -17.71 -18.19
C LEU A 41 -17.76 -19.11 -18.73
N VAL A 42 -17.87 -19.28 -20.04
CA VAL A 42 -17.64 -20.52 -20.77
C VAL A 42 -16.85 -20.17 -22.02
N ASP A 43 -15.82 -20.96 -22.34
CA ASP A 43 -15.09 -20.86 -23.59
C ASP A 43 -16.01 -21.26 -24.76
N PRO A 44 -16.31 -20.37 -25.70
CA PRO A 44 -17.24 -20.65 -26.80
C PRO A 44 -16.71 -21.69 -27.80
N THR A 45 -15.40 -21.95 -27.79
CA THR A 45 -14.75 -22.89 -28.72
C THR A 45 -14.72 -24.30 -28.15
N THR A 46 -14.49 -24.43 -26.84
CA THR A 46 -14.29 -25.74 -26.19
C THR A 46 -15.47 -26.17 -25.31
N GLY A 47 -16.38 -25.25 -24.96
CA GLY A 47 -17.45 -25.48 -24.00
C GLY A 47 -16.96 -25.61 -22.55
N ALA A 48 -15.66 -25.40 -22.30
CA ALA A 48 -15.09 -25.47 -20.96
C ALA A 48 -15.58 -24.29 -20.11
N VAL A 49 -15.91 -24.57 -18.84
CA VAL A 49 -16.33 -23.53 -17.89
C VAL A 49 -15.10 -22.79 -17.40
N ASN A 50 -14.97 -21.53 -17.78
CA ASN A 50 -13.86 -20.65 -17.41
C ASN A 50 -14.06 -19.98 -16.04
N ARG A 51 -15.31 -19.84 -15.58
CA ARG A 51 -15.64 -19.25 -14.27
C ARG A 51 -16.88 -19.89 -13.65
N ARG A 52 -16.87 -20.05 -12.33
CA ARG A 52 -18.04 -20.40 -11.52
C ARG A 52 -18.16 -19.38 -10.39
N SER A 53 -19.33 -18.79 -10.18
CA SER A 53 -19.51 -17.80 -9.12
C SER A 53 -20.73 -18.06 -8.25
N ILE A 54 -20.61 -17.69 -6.98
CA ILE A 54 -21.72 -17.61 -6.02
C ILE A 54 -21.85 -16.14 -5.66
N ALA A 55 -23.02 -15.55 -5.94
CA ALA A 55 -23.26 -14.13 -5.72
C ALA A 55 -24.47 -13.90 -4.81
N SER A 56 -24.38 -12.92 -3.91
CA SER A 56 -25.53 -12.43 -3.12
C SER A 56 -26.34 -11.39 -3.90
N LYS A 57 -27.59 -11.13 -3.49
CA LYS A 57 -28.40 -10.04 -4.03
C LYS A 57 -27.72 -8.66 -3.87
N SER A 58 -26.95 -8.50 -2.80
CA SER A 58 -26.17 -7.28 -2.53
C SER A 58 -24.87 -7.19 -3.34
N GLY A 59 -24.55 -8.18 -4.18
CA GLY A 59 -23.40 -8.15 -5.09
C GLY A 59 -22.09 -8.69 -4.52
N ASN A 60 -22.08 -9.31 -3.32
CA ASN A 60 -20.89 -10.01 -2.83
C ASN A 60 -20.66 -11.29 -3.62
N GLN A 61 -19.43 -11.62 -3.98
CA GLN A 61 -19.13 -12.74 -4.88
C GLN A 61 -17.95 -13.57 -4.40
N LEU A 62 -18.10 -14.89 -4.54
CA LEU A 62 -17.02 -15.87 -4.54
C LEU A 62 -16.91 -16.43 -5.96
N GLU A 63 -15.75 -16.29 -6.60
CA GLU A 63 -15.50 -16.78 -7.96
C GLU A 63 -14.38 -17.82 -7.98
N LEU A 64 -14.61 -18.93 -8.68
CA LEU A 64 -13.59 -19.90 -9.07
C LEU A 64 -13.28 -19.65 -10.56
N LEU A 65 -12.02 -19.39 -10.86
CA LEU A 65 -11.53 -19.07 -12.20
C LEU A 65 -10.67 -20.22 -12.71
N ASP A 66 -10.97 -20.70 -13.92
CA ASP A 66 -10.28 -21.84 -14.56
C ASP A 66 -10.08 -21.63 -16.06
N GLY A 67 -9.87 -20.40 -16.50
CA GLY A 67 -9.61 -20.11 -17.90
C GLY A 67 -8.28 -20.72 -18.38
N ALA A 68 -8.30 -21.55 -19.41
CA ALA A 68 -7.09 -22.22 -19.94
C ALA A 68 -5.97 -21.23 -20.30
N ASN A 69 -6.35 -20.13 -20.96
CA ASN A 69 -5.46 -19.02 -21.34
C ASN A 69 -5.81 -17.71 -20.63
N GLY A 70 -6.60 -17.79 -19.56
CA GLY A 70 -7.15 -16.63 -18.84
C GLY A 70 -6.79 -16.63 -17.36
N PRO A 71 -7.48 -15.81 -16.54
CA PRO A 71 -7.35 -15.85 -15.09
C PRO A 71 -7.62 -17.25 -14.53
N GLN A 72 -6.82 -17.68 -13.56
CA GLN A 72 -7.01 -18.95 -12.86
C GLN A 72 -6.77 -18.76 -11.37
N GLY A 73 -7.64 -19.35 -10.54
CA GLY A 73 -7.57 -19.25 -9.10
C GLY A 73 -8.91 -18.95 -8.44
N VAL A 74 -8.90 -18.20 -7.34
CA VAL A 74 -10.09 -17.93 -6.52
C VAL A 74 -10.17 -16.44 -6.18
N ARG A 75 -11.37 -15.88 -6.22
CA ARG A 75 -11.63 -14.49 -5.81
C ARG A 75 -12.75 -14.40 -4.81
N LEU A 76 -12.60 -13.51 -3.82
CA LEU A 76 -13.66 -13.10 -2.91
C LEU A 76 -13.73 -11.58 -2.93
N LEU A 77 -14.90 -11.01 -3.24
CA LEU A 77 -15.08 -9.56 -3.36
C LEU A 77 -16.44 -9.08 -2.83
N THR A 78 -16.47 -7.90 -2.23
CA THR A 78 -17.72 -7.22 -1.84
C THR A 78 -18.38 -6.53 -3.03
N GLY A 79 -19.71 -6.33 -2.94
CA GLY A 79 -20.47 -5.70 -4.02
C GLY A 79 -20.07 -4.25 -4.32
N ASP A 80 -19.51 -3.54 -3.35
CA ASP A 80 -18.94 -2.21 -3.52
C ASP A 80 -17.46 -2.22 -3.98
N GLY A 81 -16.85 -3.40 -4.09
CA GLY A 81 -15.50 -3.62 -4.59
C GLY A 81 -14.37 -3.16 -3.67
N LYS A 82 -14.67 -2.71 -2.46
CA LYS A 82 -13.70 -2.14 -1.51
C LYS A 82 -12.87 -3.17 -0.77
N LEU A 83 -13.38 -4.41 -0.65
CA LEU A 83 -12.68 -5.53 -0.03
C LEU A 83 -12.49 -6.63 -1.07
N LYS A 84 -11.25 -7.09 -1.24
CA LYS A 84 -10.90 -8.12 -2.22
C LYS A 84 -9.83 -9.07 -1.67
N ILE A 85 -10.00 -10.36 -1.95
CA ILE A 85 -8.97 -11.38 -1.79
C ILE A 85 -8.84 -12.12 -3.12
N ASP A 86 -7.65 -12.10 -3.70
CA ASP A 86 -7.31 -12.74 -4.97
C ASP A 86 -6.23 -13.80 -4.73
N LEU A 87 -6.53 -15.05 -5.07
CA LEU A 87 -5.55 -16.13 -5.16
C LEU A 87 -5.27 -16.35 -6.64
N ASP A 88 -4.15 -15.84 -7.14
CA ASP A 88 -3.72 -16.05 -8.53
C ASP A 88 -2.86 -17.31 -8.62
N ARG A 89 -3.42 -18.36 -9.22
CA ARG A 89 -2.74 -19.64 -9.40
C ARG A 89 -1.60 -19.54 -10.43
N ARG A 90 -1.73 -18.69 -11.45
CA ARG A 90 -0.73 -18.55 -12.52
C ARG A 90 0.47 -17.77 -12.03
N GLY A 91 0.22 -16.65 -11.37
CA GLY A 91 1.26 -15.82 -10.78
C GLY A 91 1.83 -16.39 -9.48
N THR A 92 1.15 -17.35 -8.84
CA THR A 92 1.45 -17.85 -7.48
C THR A 92 1.45 -16.74 -6.43
N VAL A 93 0.47 -15.83 -6.54
CA VAL A 93 0.34 -14.65 -5.68
C VAL A 93 -0.98 -14.68 -4.93
N ILE A 94 -0.94 -14.24 -3.68
CA ILE A 94 -2.14 -13.91 -2.92
C ILE A 94 -2.14 -12.41 -2.69
N VAL A 95 -3.24 -11.74 -3.03
CA VAL A 95 -3.42 -10.30 -2.79
C VAL A 95 -4.63 -10.09 -1.91
N ILE A 96 -4.47 -9.27 -0.88
CA ILE A 96 -5.54 -8.85 0.02
C ILE A 96 -5.60 -7.32 -0.05
N ASN A 97 -6.75 -6.78 -0.45
CA ASN A 97 -6.95 -5.34 -0.59
C ASN A 97 -8.16 -4.89 0.23
N SER A 98 -8.01 -3.74 0.88
CA SER A 98 -9.06 -3.04 1.61
C SER A 98 -8.88 -1.54 1.37
N ASP A 99 -9.95 -0.84 1.00
CA ASP A 99 -9.96 0.63 0.97
C ASP A 99 -10.06 1.25 2.38
N GLY A 100 -10.33 0.42 3.39
CA GLY A 100 -10.36 0.81 4.80
C GLY A 100 -9.12 0.31 5.53
N SER A 101 -9.32 -0.63 6.46
CA SER A 101 -8.25 -1.27 7.22
C SER A 101 -8.23 -2.78 7.00
N VAL A 102 -7.06 -3.38 7.26
CA VAL A 102 -6.89 -4.83 7.42
C VAL A 102 -6.40 -5.06 8.84
N ASN A 103 -7.13 -5.84 9.63
CA ASN A 103 -6.74 -6.19 10.99
C ASN A 103 -6.47 -7.69 11.08
N ILE A 104 -5.31 -8.07 11.62
CA ILE A 104 -4.86 -9.46 11.73
C ILE A 104 -4.60 -9.76 13.20
N GLU A 105 -5.51 -10.49 13.82
CA GLU A 105 -5.44 -10.82 15.25
C GLU A 105 -5.36 -12.34 15.45
N ALA A 106 -4.56 -12.75 16.44
CA ALA A 106 -4.48 -14.15 16.87
C ALA A 106 -4.41 -14.23 18.39
N LYS A 107 -5.13 -15.18 19.00
CA LYS A 107 -5.09 -15.41 20.45
C LYS A 107 -3.76 -15.97 20.95
N GLN A 108 -2.98 -16.57 20.05
CA GLN A 108 -1.72 -17.24 20.39
C GLN A 108 -0.55 -16.64 19.64
N GLN A 109 -0.55 -16.70 18.30
CA GLN A 109 0.58 -16.26 17.50
C GLN A 109 0.20 -15.95 16.05
N VAL A 110 0.81 -14.91 15.49
CA VAL A 110 0.97 -14.69 14.05
C VAL A 110 2.43 -14.96 13.69
N SER A 111 2.70 -15.78 12.67
CA SER A 111 4.07 -16.09 12.22
C SER A 111 4.20 -15.85 10.72
N ILE A 112 5.20 -15.05 10.34
CA ILE A 112 5.51 -14.72 8.94
C ILE A 112 6.91 -15.25 8.64
N LYS A 113 7.03 -16.12 7.64
CA LYS A 113 8.29 -16.75 7.21
C LYS A 113 8.42 -16.67 5.71
N ALA A 114 9.59 -16.26 5.23
CA ALA A 114 9.89 -16.17 3.81
C ALA A 114 11.32 -16.62 3.53
N ALA A 115 11.54 -17.33 2.42
CA ALA A 115 12.87 -17.81 2.03
C ALA A 115 13.78 -16.68 1.52
N ARG A 116 13.21 -15.67 0.87
CA ARG A 116 13.97 -14.59 0.21
C ARG A 116 13.93 -13.26 0.98
N GLY A 117 12.92 -13.05 1.80
CA GLY A 117 12.78 -11.84 2.62
C GLY A 117 11.32 -11.44 2.85
N VAL A 118 11.13 -10.49 3.75
CA VAL A 118 9.85 -9.84 4.04
C VAL A 118 10.09 -8.34 3.94
N ALA A 119 9.20 -7.62 3.28
CA ALA A 119 9.20 -6.16 3.24
C ALA A 119 7.94 -5.64 3.94
N LEU A 120 8.11 -4.69 4.84
CA LEU A 120 7.04 -3.96 5.51
C LEU A 120 7.25 -2.49 5.20
N ASP A 121 6.24 -1.84 4.63
CA ASP A 121 6.29 -0.44 4.19
C ASP A 121 5.07 0.30 4.73
N GLY A 122 5.30 1.37 5.49
CA GLY A 122 4.26 2.26 6.01
C GLY A 122 3.83 3.35 5.03
N GLY A 123 4.49 3.46 3.88
CA GLY A 123 4.27 4.52 2.90
C GLY A 123 4.54 5.91 3.51
N GLN A 124 3.52 6.76 3.51
CA GLN A 124 3.59 8.09 4.15
C GLN A 124 3.24 8.07 5.64
N GLY A 125 2.76 6.93 6.17
CA GLY A 125 2.36 6.76 7.55
C GLY A 125 3.50 6.25 8.45
N THR A 126 3.21 6.18 9.75
CA THR A 126 4.13 5.61 10.74
C THR A 126 4.06 4.09 10.72
N LEU A 127 5.22 3.43 10.74
CA LEU A 127 5.33 2.01 11.09
C LEU A 127 5.66 1.89 12.58
N GLU A 128 4.70 1.43 13.38
CA GLU A 128 4.86 1.29 14.83
C GLU A 128 5.05 -0.19 15.24
N LEU A 129 6.07 -0.46 16.04
CA LEU A 129 6.35 -1.77 16.62
C LEU A 129 6.31 -1.64 18.14
N SER A 130 5.35 -2.31 18.77
CA SER A 130 5.15 -2.26 20.22
C SER A 130 4.88 -3.66 20.79
N GLY A 131 5.15 -3.81 22.09
CA GLY A 131 5.00 -5.06 22.83
C GLY A 131 5.88 -5.05 24.09
N ASP A 132 5.70 -6.03 24.96
CA ASP A 132 6.49 -6.16 26.20
C ASP A 132 8.00 -6.31 25.91
N SER A 133 8.33 -6.89 24.76
CA SER A 133 9.71 -6.95 24.26
C SER A 133 9.74 -6.95 22.73
N VAL A 134 10.79 -6.35 22.16
CA VAL A 134 11.07 -6.37 20.72
C VAL A 134 12.52 -6.80 20.53
N THR A 135 12.73 -7.91 19.82
CA THR A 135 14.07 -8.46 19.56
C THR A 135 14.36 -8.45 18.06
N LEU A 136 15.43 -7.77 17.65
CA LEU A 136 15.94 -7.78 16.28
C LEU A 136 17.25 -8.58 16.24
N THR A 137 17.26 -9.66 15.47
CA THR A 137 18.46 -10.49 15.27
C THR A 137 18.76 -10.60 13.79
N SER A 138 20.02 -10.41 13.42
CA SER A 138 20.49 -10.51 12.04
C SER A 138 21.82 -11.26 11.97
N ARG A 139 22.04 -11.97 10.87
CA ARG A 139 23.29 -12.71 10.61
C ARG A 139 24.39 -11.83 10.04
N SER A 140 24.02 -10.80 9.27
CA SER A 140 24.97 -9.91 8.58
C SER A 140 25.02 -8.51 9.19
N GLY A 141 23.92 -8.06 9.82
CA GLY A 141 23.85 -6.75 10.46
C GLY A 141 22.46 -6.13 10.41
N VAL A 142 22.29 -5.04 11.13
CA VAL A 142 21.09 -4.18 11.12
C VAL A 142 21.54 -2.78 10.75
N ARG A 143 20.89 -2.17 9.76
CA ARG A 143 21.07 -0.76 9.42
C ARG A 143 19.81 -0.01 9.83
N VAL A 144 19.98 1.07 10.59
CA VAL A 144 18.93 2.03 10.92
C VAL A 144 19.33 3.35 10.28
N ASP A 145 18.47 3.89 9.42
CA ASP A 145 18.70 5.13 8.68
C ASP A 145 17.52 6.07 8.92
N GLY A 146 17.77 7.18 9.60
CA GLY A 146 16.74 8.19 9.87
C GLY A 146 16.48 9.13 8.70
N GLY A 147 17.22 9.00 7.60
CA GLY A 147 17.21 9.96 6.50
C GLY A 147 17.57 11.36 7.00
N ASN A 148 16.66 12.31 6.81
CA ASN A 148 16.82 13.69 7.30
C ASN A 148 16.30 13.89 8.75
N GLY A 149 15.74 12.84 9.37
CA GLY A 149 15.15 12.88 10.70
C GLY A 149 16.10 12.41 11.82
N GLU A 150 15.58 12.38 13.05
CA GLU A 150 16.30 11.90 14.23
C GLU A 150 16.21 10.37 14.35
N VAL A 151 17.32 9.73 14.71
CA VAL A 151 17.31 8.37 15.28
C VAL A 151 17.50 8.51 16.79
N LYS A 152 16.41 8.34 17.55
CA LYS A 152 16.40 8.51 19.01
C LYS A 152 16.32 7.17 19.73
N LEU A 153 17.25 6.94 20.66
CA LEU A 153 17.22 5.80 21.59
C LEU A 153 17.01 6.32 22.99
N SER A 154 15.85 6.03 23.59
CA SER A 154 15.49 6.45 24.94
C SER A 154 15.00 5.24 25.73
N THR A 155 15.56 5.04 26.91
CA THR A 155 15.21 3.95 27.82
C THR A 155 15.31 4.45 29.26
N GLY A 156 14.47 3.92 30.14
CA GLY A 156 14.60 4.12 31.59
C GLY A 156 15.72 3.30 32.22
N GLY A 157 16.27 2.32 31.49
CA GLY A 157 17.36 1.45 31.92
C GLY A 157 18.68 1.74 31.19
N THR A 158 19.50 0.70 31.02
CA THR A 158 20.80 0.79 30.36
C THR A 158 20.67 0.62 28.85
N VAL A 159 21.43 1.42 28.09
CA VAL A 159 21.79 1.10 26.70
C VAL A 159 23.17 0.45 26.73
N ASP A 160 23.26 -0.77 26.23
CA ASP A 160 24.48 -1.58 26.26
C ASP A 160 24.95 -1.87 24.84
N VAL A 161 26.09 -1.30 24.45
CA VAL A 161 26.64 -1.40 23.09
C VAL A 161 27.98 -2.11 23.17
N ARG A 162 28.06 -3.29 22.54
CA ARG A 162 29.28 -4.09 22.47
C ARG A 162 29.66 -4.35 21.02
N GLY A 163 30.95 -4.35 20.75
CA GLY A 163 31.51 -4.68 19.45
C GLY A 163 33.03 -4.53 19.48
N ALA A 164 33.71 -5.02 18.45
CA ALA A 164 35.14 -4.79 18.29
C ALA A 164 35.46 -3.29 18.13
N GLN A 165 34.52 -2.52 17.57
CA GLN A 165 34.60 -1.08 17.42
C GLN A 165 33.22 -0.44 17.57
N VAL A 166 33.17 0.72 18.23
CA VAL A 166 32.02 1.64 18.21
C VAL A 166 32.54 2.97 17.67
N ALA A 167 31.98 3.44 16.55
CA ALA A 167 32.38 4.69 15.92
C ALA A 167 31.21 5.69 15.98
N VAL A 168 31.49 6.91 16.43
CA VAL A 168 30.53 8.01 16.49
C VAL A 168 31.14 9.20 15.76
N ASN A 169 30.58 9.55 14.61
CA ASN A 169 31.11 10.60 13.73
C ASN A 169 30.10 11.74 13.60
N GLY A 170 30.07 12.65 14.57
CA GLY A 170 29.28 13.88 14.48
C GLY A 170 29.97 14.91 13.58
N THR A 171 29.24 15.49 12.63
CA THR A 171 29.78 16.51 11.70
C THR A 171 29.71 17.92 12.25
N GLN A 172 28.81 18.18 13.19
CA GLN A 172 28.64 19.49 13.84
C GLN A 172 29.07 19.43 15.31
N ARG A 173 28.50 18.49 16.07
CA ARG A 173 28.74 18.34 17.51
C ARG A 173 28.48 16.90 17.93
N THR A 174 29.27 16.42 18.88
CA THR A 174 29.02 15.19 19.63
C THR A 174 29.05 15.52 21.11
N ASP A 175 27.96 15.31 21.83
CA ASP A 175 27.88 15.48 23.28
C ASP A 175 27.83 14.12 23.96
N ILE A 176 28.67 13.92 24.98
CA ILE A 176 28.60 12.77 25.88
C ILE A 176 28.46 13.33 27.29
N LYS A 177 27.29 13.12 27.89
CA LYS A 177 26.96 13.64 29.23
C LYS A 177 26.78 12.47 30.19
N GLY A 178 27.52 12.49 31.30
CA GLY A 178 27.29 11.63 32.44
C GLY A 178 26.44 12.34 33.50
N GLY A 179 25.68 11.58 34.29
CA GLY A 179 24.93 12.12 35.44
C GLY A 179 25.86 12.50 36.59
N SER A 180 26.35 11.48 37.31
CA SER A 180 27.32 11.66 38.41
C SER A 180 28.77 11.71 37.93
N SER A 181 29.11 10.88 36.95
CA SER A 181 30.45 10.81 36.37
C SER A 181 30.41 10.28 34.95
N LEU A 182 31.49 10.51 34.21
CA LEU A 182 31.79 9.87 32.94
C LEU A 182 33.15 9.20 33.10
N ALA A 183 33.23 7.88 32.90
CA ALA A 183 34.46 7.12 32.94
C ALA A 183 34.87 6.69 31.53
N ILE A 184 36.14 6.93 31.18
CA ILE A 184 36.73 6.50 29.91
C ILE A 184 37.96 5.66 30.26
N ASN A 185 37.89 4.37 29.96
CA ASN A 185 39.00 3.45 30.18
C ASN A 185 39.57 3.02 28.82
N ALA A 186 40.73 3.56 28.48
CA ALA A 186 41.44 3.23 27.26
C ALA A 186 42.95 3.33 27.49
N PRO A 187 43.77 2.53 26.79
CA PRO A 187 45.23 2.67 26.83
C PRO A 187 45.72 4.06 26.39
N LEU A 188 44.95 4.73 25.53
CA LEU A 188 45.21 6.09 25.07
C LEU A 188 43.88 6.84 24.88
N VAL A 189 43.82 8.05 25.43
CA VAL A 189 42.77 9.02 25.12
C VAL A 189 43.42 10.23 24.47
N LYS A 190 43.03 10.53 23.23
CA LYS A 190 43.55 11.68 22.49
C LYS A 190 42.51 12.80 22.50
N ILE A 191 42.90 13.97 23.00
CA ILE A 191 42.11 15.20 22.98
C ILE A 191 42.91 16.23 22.20
N ASN A 192 42.34 16.80 21.15
CA ASN A 192 42.95 17.87 20.36
C ASN A 192 41.95 19.00 20.17
#